data_AF-A0ABD6AWT5-F1
#
_entry.id   AF-A0ABD6AWT5-F1
#
_cell.length_a   1.000
_cell.length_b   1.000
_cell.length_c   1.000
_cell.angle_alpha   90.00
_cell.angle_beta   90.00
_cell.angle_gamma   90.00
#
_symmetry.space_group_name_H-M   'P 1'
#
loop_
_entity.id
_entity.type
_entity.pdbx_description
1 polymer ?
#
loop_
_entity_poly.entity_id
_entity_poly.type
_entity_poly.pdbx_seq_one_letter_code
_entity_poly.pdbx_strand_id
1 'polypeptide(L)'
;MSGATTVRKVLLDNSDQRACRTVWAAVQNDTLDALDATDLAEALAVTDGDLCLVGHDNLADVYVRRDPTRGFERFTLWPPWNVTDFDSGLARTAVVAVLDDLTRPELLTFDDSPFAHGGVLSRLPGLGWP
;
A
#
# COMPACT_ATOMS: atom_id res chain seq x y z
N MET A 1 7.12 16.24 -9.92
CA MET A 1 5.64 16.41 -9.82
C MET A 1 5.24 15.78 -8.50
N SER A 2 4.56 16.49 -7.61
CA SER A 2 4.30 16.01 -6.24
C SER A 2 3.36 14.80 -6.26
N GLY A 3 3.70 13.72 -5.55
CA GLY A 3 2.96 12.44 -5.52
C GLY A 3 1.44 12.55 -5.31
N ALA A 4 0.97 13.58 -4.60
CA ALA A 4 -0.46 13.88 -4.41
C ALA A 4 -1.23 14.15 -5.73
N THR A 5 -0.56 14.70 -6.76
CA THR A 5 -1.18 14.88 -8.09
C THR A 5 -1.36 13.55 -8.82
N THR A 6 -0.53 12.56 -8.50
CA THR A 6 -0.52 11.25 -9.17
C THR A 6 -1.52 10.28 -8.53
N VAL A 7 -1.60 10.21 -7.20
CA VAL A 7 -2.63 9.41 -6.48
C VAL A 7 -4.04 9.86 -6.86
N ARG A 8 -4.27 11.18 -6.89
CA ARG A 8 -5.53 11.77 -7.36
C ARG A 8 -5.89 11.29 -8.76
N LYS A 9 -4.92 11.30 -9.68
CA LYS A 9 -5.16 10.88 -11.06
C LYS A 9 -5.61 9.42 -11.12
N VAL A 10 -4.89 8.52 -10.45
CA VAL A 10 -5.20 7.08 -10.44
C VAL A 10 -6.62 6.82 -9.89
N LEU A 11 -6.99 7.49 -8.80
CA LEU A 11 -8.32 7.35 -8.20
C LEU A 11 -9.44 7.92 -9.11
N LEU A 12 -9.17 9.00 -9.83
CA LEU A 12 -10.13 9.59 -10.77
C LEU A 12 -10.29 8.76 -12.04
N ASP A 13 -9.20 8.20 -12.57
CA ASP A 13 -9.20 7.33 -13.75
C ASP A 13 -10.02 6.05 -13.49
N ASN A 14 -10.17 5.64 -12.22
CA ASN A 14 -10.98 4.50 -11.76
C ASN A 14 -12.24 4.92 -10.98
N SER A 15 -12.75 6.13 -11.22
CA SER A 15 -13.87 6.69 -10.45
C SER A 15 -15.24 6.02 -10.70
N ASP A 16 -15.36 5.15 -11.70
CA ASP A 16 -16.50 4.25 -11.90
C ASP A 16 -16.61 3.21 -10.77
N GLN A 17 -15.48 2.87 -10.13
CA GLN A 17 -15.42 1.95 -9.00
C GLN A 17 -15.83 2.65 -7.69
N ARG A 18 -16.74 2.02 -6.93
CA ARG A 18 -17.21 2.56 -5.64
C ARG A 18 -16.06 2.79 -4.68
N ALA A 19 -15.17 1.82 -4.56
CA ALA A 19 -14.02 1.87 -3.65
C ALA A 19 -13.13 3.09 -3.90
N CYS A 20 -12.77 3.35 -5.17
CA CYS A 20 -11.97 4.52 -5.54
C CYS A 20 -12.64 5.84 -5.19
N ARG A 21 -13.98 5.94 -5.36
CA ARG A 21 -14.72 7.15 -4.92
C ARG A 21 -14.71 7.32 -3.41
N THR A 22 -14.91 6.24 -2.65
CA THR A 22 -14.88 6.29 -1.19
C THR A 22 -13.49 6.70 -0.69
N VAL A 23 -12.44 6.07 -1.22
CA VAL A 23 -11.04 6.39 -0.91
C VAL A 23 -10.72 7.83 -1.27
N TRP A 24 -11.12 8.30 -2.45
CA TRP A 24 -10.93 9.70 -2.84
C TRP A 24 -11.61 10.67 -1.87
N ALA A 25 -12.83 10.37 -1.42
CA ALA A 25 -13.53 11.18 -0.43
C ALA A 25 -12.78 11.21 0.91
N ALA A 26 -12.22 10.07 1.34
CA ALA A 26 -11.44 9.98 2.57
C ALA A 26 -10.13 10.77 2.48
N VAL A 27 -9.41 10.68 1.36
CA VAL A 27 -8.19 11.49 1.10
C VAL A 27 -8.50 12.98 1.15
N GLN A 28 -9.62 13.40 0.54
CA GLN A 28 -10.02 14.82 0.51
C GLN A 28 -10.43 15.37 1.88
N ASN A 29 -10.92 14.51 2.77
CA ASN A 29 -11.35 14.88 4.11
C ASN A 29 -10.31 14.60 5.19
N ASP A 30 -9.14 14.05 4.83
CA ASP A 30 -8.11 13.60 5.76
C ASP A 30 -8.65 12.59 6.80
N THR A 31 -9.44 11.61 6.31
CA THR A 31 -10.09 10.58 7.14
C THR A 31 -9.79 9.16 6.64
N LEU A 32 -8.59 8.96 6.08
CA LEU A 32 -8.21 7.65 5.51
C LEU A 32 -8.05 6.59 6.61
N ASP A 33 -7.68 6.99 7.81
CA ASP A 33 -7.56 6.18 9.03
C ASP A 33 -8.90 5.63 9.55
N ALA A 34 -10.01 6.29 9.22
CA ALA A 34 -11.36 5.87 9.59
C ALA A 34 -12.08 5.08 8.49
N LEU A 35 -11.42 4.85 7.35
CA LEU A 35 -12.02 4.16 6.21
C LEU A 35 -12.00 2.64 6.42
N ASP A 36 -13.05 1.95 5.95
CA ASP A 36 -13.12 0.49 5.98
C ASP A 36 -11.95 -0.13 5.17
N ALA A 37 -11.18 -1.01 5.81
CA ALA A 37 -10.09 -1.74 5.18
C ALA A 37 -10.52 -2.53 3.93
N THR A 38 -11.79 -2.92 3.85
CA THR A 38 -12.41 -3.54 2.67
C THR A 38 -12.42 -2.61 1.47
N ASP A 39 -12.75 -1.33 1.67
CA ASP A 39 -12.75 -0.32 0.61
C ASP A 39 -11.32 0.04 0.19
N LEU A 40 -10.38 0.09 1.13
CA LEU A 40 -8.94 0.27 0.83
C LEU A 40 -8.38 -0.90 0.01
N ALA A 41 -8.61 -2.14 0.43
CA ALA A 41 -8.16 -3.33 -0.28
C ALA A 41 -8.76 -3.43 -1.69
N GLU A 42 -10.03 -3.03 -1.84
CA GLU A 42 -10.69 -3.00 -3.14
C GLU A 42 -10.11 -1.92 -4.05
N ALA A 43 -9.81 -0.73 -3.52
CA ALA A 43 -9.15 0.32 -4.29
C ALA A 43 -7.76 -0.12 -4.79
N LEU A 44 -6.98 -0.81 -3.94
CA LEU A 44 -5.70 -1.41 -4.35
C LEU A 44 -5.89 -2.47 -5.44
N ALA A 45 -6.98 -3.27 -5.37
CA ALA A 45 -7.26 -4.30 -6.36
C ALA A 45 -7.65 -3.72 -7.72
N VAL A 46 -8.55 -2.73 -7.77
CA VAL A 46 -9.05 -2.17 -9.04
C VAL A 46 -8.04 -1.26 -9.72
N THR A 47 -7.11 -0.67 -8.96
CA THR A 47 -6.00 0.13 -9.51
C THR A 47 -4.84 -0.73 -10.00
N ASP A 48 -4.94 -2.06 -9.88
CA ASP A 48 -4.06 -3.08 -10.43
C ASP A 48 -2.55 -2.81 -10.26
N GLY A 49 -2.19 -2.24 -9.11
CA GLY A 49 -0.80 -1.98 -8.72
C GLY A 49 -0.27 -0.58 -8.97
N ASP A 50 -1.10 0.33 -9.49
CA ASP A 50 -0.75 1.75 -9.61
C ASP A 50 -0.68 2.46 -8.23
N LEU A 51 -1.41 1.93 -7.24
CA LEU A 51 -1.39 2.41 -5.85
C LEU A 51 -0.67 1.45 -4.90
N CYS A 52 -0.03 2.06 -3.91
CA CYS A 52 0.50 1.42 -2.73
C CYS A 52 -0.06 2.13 -1.50
N LEU A 53 -0.47 1.37 -0.48
CA LEU A 53 -0.75 1.91 0.84
C LEU A 53 0.48 1.73 1.71
N VAL A 54 0.80 2.73 2.53
CA VAL A 54 1.72 2.61 3.65
C VAL A 54 1.00 2.96 4.94
N GLY A 55 1.25 2.24 6.01
CA GLY A 55 0.82 2.60 7.36
C GLY A 55 1.81 2.09 8.38
N HIS A 56 1.55 2.35 9.66
CA HIS A 56 2.44 1.94 10.73
C HIS A 56 1.86 0.82 11.60
N ASP A 57 2.66 -0.22 11.81
CA ASP A 57 2.51 -1.19 12.89
C ASP A 57 3.62 -0.94 13.92
N ASN A 58 3.26 -0.29 15.03
CA ASN A 58 4.19 0.21 16.04
C ASN A 58 5.26 1.16 15.46
N LEU A 59 6.50 0.68 15.32
CA LEU A 59 7.60 1.43 14.70
C LEU A 59 7.87 1.00 13.26
N ALA A 60 7.20 -0.04 12.78
CA ALA A 60 7.38 -0.56 11.43
C ALA A 60 6.55 0.24 10.42
N ASP A 61 7.13 0.49 9.26
CA ASP A 61 6.38 0.90 8.08
C ASP A 61 5.93 -0.36 7.33
N VAL A 62 4.63 -0.50 7.13
CA VAL A 62 4.02 -1.64 6.42
C VAL A 62 3.44 -1.12 5.11
N TYR A 63 3.99 -1.61 4.01
CA TYR A 63 3.57 -1.28 2.65
C TYR A 63 2.73 -2.42 2.09
N VAL A 64 1.60 -2.09 1.49
CA VAL A 64 0.66 -3.05 0.89
C VAL A 64 0.26 -2.57 -0.50
N ARG A 65 0.32 -3.48 -1.49
CA ARG A 65 -0.16 -3.20 -2.85
C ARG A 65 -0.73 -4.44 -3.51
N ARG A 66 -1.38 -4.25 -4.67
CA ARG A 66 -1.69 -5.35 -5.60
C ARG A 66 -0.62 -5.43 -6.67
N ASP A 67 0.04 -6.57 -6.84
CA ASP A 67 0.85 -6.85 -8.03
C ASP A 67 -0.02 -7.59 -9.05
N PRO A 68 -0.24 -7.11 -10.29
CA PRO A 68 -1.20 -7.67 -11.24
C PRO A 68 -1.01 -9.18 -11.48
N THR A 69 0.23 -9.66 -11.44
CA THR A 69 0.60 -11.04 -11.73
C THR A 69 0.63 -11.94 -10.51
N ARG A 70 1.02 -11.41 -9.35
CA ARG A 70 1.30 -12.19 -8.15
C ARG A 70 0.22 -12.09 -7.07
N GLY A 71 -0.77 -11.21 -7.24
CA GLY A 71 -1.78 -10.96 -6.20
C GLY A 71 -1.31 -9.87 -5.24
N PHE A 72 -1.83 -9.84 -4.02
CA PHE A 72 -1.41 -8.83 -3.07
C PHE A 72 0.00 -9.11 -2.52
N GLU A 73 0.73 -8.02 -2.26
CA GLU A 73 2.05 -8.02 -1.66
C GLU A 73 2.05 -7.17 -0.39
N ARG A 74 2.76 -7.63 0.64
CA ARG A 74 3.03 -6.90 1.87
C ARG A 74 4.54 -6.83 2.08
N PHE A 75 5.02 -5.66 2.47
CA PHE A 75 6.42 -5.42 2.76
C PHE A 75 6.55 -4.63 4.05
N THR A 76 7.35 -5.12 5.00
CA THR A 76 7.54 -4.46 6.31
C THR A 76 8.98 -3.98 6.46
N LEU A 77 9.13 -2.72 6.84
CA LEU A 77 10.39 -2.05 7.08
C LEU A 77 10.47 -1.62 8.56
N TRP A 78 11.47 -2.10 9.29
CA TRP A 78 11.71 -1.71 10.67
C TRP A 78 12.89 -0.72 10.77
N PRO A 79 12.78 0.40 11.50
CA PRO A 79 13.89 1.31 11.74
C PRO A 79 15.10 0.62 12.41
N PRO A 80 16.36 0.92 12.01
CA PRO A 80 16.77 1.90 11.02
C PRO A 80 16.90 1.26 9.62
N TRP A 81 15.80 0.87 8.98
CA TRP A 81 15.74 0.43 7.57
C TRP A 81 16.05 -1.05 7.30
N ASN A 82 15.79 -1.94 8.26
CA ASN A 82 15.84 -3.38 8.01
C ASN A 82 14.52 -3.87 7.42
N VAL A 83 14.60 -4.57 6.28
CA VAL A 83 13.48 -5.37 5.79
C VAL A 83 13.24 -6.51 6.76
N THR A 84 12.08 -6.53 7.38
CA THR A 84 11.72 -7.59 8.33
C THR A 84 10.84 -8.66 7.71
N ASP A 85 10.02 -8.29 6.71
CA ASP A 85 9.10 -9.24 6.10
C ASP A 85 8.70 -8.87 4.67
N PHE A 86 8.45 -9.90 3.85
CA PHE A 86 7.90 -9.77 2.51
C PHE A 86 7.00 -10.97 2.18
N ASP A 87 5.72 -10.67 1.96
CA ASP A 87 4.74 -11.65 1.49
C ASP A 87 4.26 -11.28 0.08
N SER A 88 3.99 -12.31 -0.73
CA SER A 88 3.34 -12.16 -2.03
C SER A 88 2.28 -13.24 -2.22
N GLY A 89 1.29 -12.99 -3.07
CA GLY A 89 0.17 -13.92 -3.25
C GLY A 89 -0.81 -13.94 -2.09
N LEU A 90 -0.86 -12.87 -1.28
CA LEU A 90 -1.80 -12.76 -0.19
C LEU A 90 -3.24 -12.74 -0.72
N ALA A 91 -4.12 -13.47 -0.03
CA ALA A 91 -5.55 -13.40 -0.27
C ALA A 91 -6.10 -12.06 0.22
N ARG A 92 -7.19 -11.59 -0.40
CA ARG A 92 -7.87 -10.33 -0.03
C ARG A 92 -8.21 -10.26 1.46
N THR A 93 -8.65 -11.36 2.06
CA THR A 93 -8.98 -11.41 3.50
C THR A 93 -7.77 -11.18 4.40
N ALA A 94 -6.60 -11.69 4.00
CA ALA A 94 -5.35 -11.45 4.74
C ALA A 94 -4.93 -9.98 4.64
N VAL A 95 -5.10 -9.36 3.46
CA VAL A 95 -4.84 -7.93 3.28
C VAL A 95 -5.76 -7.07 4.12
N VAL A 96 -7.07 -7.34 4.13
CA VAL A 96 -8.02 -6.59 4.96
C VAL A 96 -7.60 -6.63 6.43
N ALA A 97 -7.23 -7.80 6.95
CA ALA A 97 -6.74 -7.93 8.32
C ALA A 97 -5.46 -7.10 8.58
N VAL A 98 -4.50 -7.11 7.64
CA VAL A 98 -3.30 -6.27 7.75
C VAL A 98 -3.68 -4.79 7.80
N LEU A 99 -4.59 -4.35 6.92
CA LEU A 99 -5.00 -2.95 6.83
C LEU A 99 -5.78 -2.46 8.06
N ASP A 100 -6.60 -3.31 8.67
CA ASP A 100 -7.33 -3.00 9.91
C ASP A 100 -6.39 -2.69 11.09
N ASP A 101 -5.20 -3.28 11.09
CA ASP A 101 -4.21 -3.10 12.16
C ASP A 101 -3.27 -1.90 11.92
N LEU A 102 -3.30 -1.29 10.73
CA LEU A 102 -2.41 -0.17 10.41
C LEU A 102 -2.90 1.15 11.02
N THR A 103 -1.95 1.95 11.48
CA THR A 103 -2.20 3.32 11.91
C THR A 103 -1.67 4.33 10.90
N ARG A 104 -2.34 5.49 10.79
CA ARG A 104 -1.99 6.60 9.89
C ARG A 104 -1.71 6.15 8.44
N PRO A 105 -2.69 5.49 7.78
CA PRO A 105 -2.50 5.08 6.41
C PRO A 105 -2.27 6.29 5.50
N GLU A 106 -1.38 6.13 4.54
CA GLU A 106 -1.10 7.05 3.44
C GLU A 106 -1.12 6.27 2.11
N LEU A 107 -1.58 6.92 1.05
CA LEU A 107 -1.53 6.38 -0.31
C LEU A 107 -0.36 6.96 -1.07
N LEU A 108 0.39 6.07 -1.70
CA LEU A 108 1.49 6.34 -2.59
C LEU A 108 1.16 5.80 -3.97
N THR A 109 1.84 6.31 -4.99
CA THR A 109 1.88 5.62 -6.28
C THR A 109 2.93 4.52 -6.27
N PHE A 110 2.87 3.61 -7.24
CA PHE A 110 3.91 2.58 -7.40
C PHE A 110 5.31 3.18 -7.41
N ASP A 111 5.53 4.23 -8.21
CA ASP A 111 6.83 4.89 -8.39
C ASP A 111 7.38 5.54 -7.11
N ASP A 112 6.50 5.91 -6.18
CA ASP A 112 6.85 6.50 -4.88
C ASP A 112 7.06 5.43 -3.80
N SER A 113 6.85 4.15 -4.12
CA SER A 113 6.90 3.04 -3.17
C SER A 113 8.21 2.25 -3.26
N PRO A 114 8.61 1.53 -2.19
CA PRO A 114 9.78 0.65 -2.21
C PRO A 114 9.72 -0.43 -3.31
N PHE A 115 8.52 -0.76 -3.82
CA PHE A 115 8.33 -1.76 -4.87
C PHE A 115 8.87 -1.32 -6.24
N ALA A 116 8.89 -0.02 -6.54
CA ALA A 116 9.46 0.51 -7.79
C ALA A 116 10.98 0.35 -7.86
N HIS A 117 11.64 0.21 -6.71
CA HIS A 117 13.09 0.03 -6.61
C HIS A 117 13.51 -1.45 -6.60
N GLY A 118 12.76 -2.31 -7.30
CA GLY A 118 12.78 -3.80 -7.31
C GLY A 118 14.12 -4.54 -7.49
N GLY A 119 15.26 -3.87 -7.46
CA GLY A 119 16.59 -4.48 -7.33
C GLY A 119 17.01 -4.85 -5.89
N VAL A 120 16.37 -4.29 -4.86
CA VAL A 120 16.80 -4.48 -3.45
C VAL A 120 16.02 -5.62 -2.76
N LEU A 121 14.74 -5.80 -3.07
CA LEU A 121 13.87 -6.79 -2.40
C LEU A 121 14.13 -8.24 -2.85
N SER A 122 14.57 -8.45 -4.10
CA SER A 122 14.92 -9.76 -4.64
C SER A 122 16.25 -10.33 -4.12
N ARG A 123 16.93 -9.63 -3.20
CA ARG A 123 18.28 -9.97 -2.71
C ARG A 123 18.41 -10.18 -1.19
N LEU A 124 17.32 -10.12 -0.42
CA LEU A 124 17.42 -10.12 1.04
C LEU A 124 16.88 -11.41 1.69
N PRO A 125 17.77 -12.37 1.98
CA PRO A 125 17.73 -13.16 3.19
C PRO A 125 18.81 -12.67 4.16
N GLY A 126 18.40 -12.17 5.33
CA GLY A 126 19.22 -12.19 6.56
C GLY A 126 20.48 -11.31 6.64
N LEU A 127 20.43 -10.02 6.26
CA LEU A 127 21.53 -9.10 6.54
C LEU A 127 21.06 -7.87 7.32
N GLY A 128 21.48 -7.81 8.59
CA GLY A 128 21.58 -6.55 9.31
C GLY A 128 22.56 -5.63 8.57
N TRP A 129 22.14 -4.40 8.33
CA TRP A 129 22.92 -3.36 7.67
C TRP A 129 24.04 -2.84 8.60
N PRO A 130 25.29 -2.64 8.11
CA PRO A 130 26.35 -1.99 8.89
C PRO A 130 26.13 -0.48 9.05
#